data_AF-A0A9D9TI90-F1
#
_entry.id   AF-A0A9D9TI90-F1
#
_cell.length_a   1.000
_cell.length_b   1.000
_cell.length_c   1.000
_cell.angle_alpha   90.00
_cell.angle_beta   90.00
_cell.angle_gamma   90.00
#
_symmetry.space_group_name_H-M   'P 1'
#
loop_
_entity.id
_entity.type
_entity.pdbx_description
1 polymer ?
#
loop_
_entity_poly.entity_id
_entity_poly.type
_entity_poly.pdbx_seq_one_letter_code
_entity_poly.pdbx_strand_id
1 'polypeptide(L)'
;PGYVPPTYPLGIGGYRVNKTSSILLKSIHYAPTNKYRLDSSYINIFYGPKPKRPIFETQLGTFGISNIEPELILQPNQIQTFTTKATLDADISMLSINPHMHLLGKTFWAFAIKPNGDTIPLIKIRKWDFNWQYYYTFEHPIKIEKGTTINVFGTFDNTNKNPNNPNSPPKLVTQGDGIKSMKSTEEMFQFIFTYLPYQAGDEKINLKE
;
A
#
# COMPACT_ATOMS: atom_id res chain seq x y z
N PRO A 1 11.74 -1.43 -1.90
CA PRO A 1 13.04 -0.70 -1.89
C PRO A 1 12.84 0.75 -2.34
N GLY A 2 13.60 1.72 -1.82
CA GLY A 2 13.52 3.12 -2.25
C GLY A 2 12.51 4.02 -1.53
N TYR A 3 11.88 3.52 -0.47
CA TYR A 3 11.10 4.36 0.46
C TYR A 3 12.03 5.09 1.43
N VAL A 4 11.84 6.39 1.56
CA VAL A 4 12.46 7.21 2.61
C VAL A 4 11.40 7.42 3.68
N PRO A 5 11.65 7.06 4.96
CA PRO A 5 10.71 7.30 6.04
C PRO A 5 10.34 8.79 6.12
N PRO A 6 9.05 9.16 6.05
CA PRO A 6 8.62 10.54 6.15
C PRO A 6 8.82 11.05 7.57
N THR A 7 9.29 12.29 7.68
CA THR A 7 9.24 13.07 8.90
C THR A 7 7.95 13.86 8.91
N TYR A 8 7.12 13.69 9.93
CA TYR A 8 5.88 14.44 10.07
C TYR A 8 6.10 15.70 10.93
N PRO A 9 5.26 16.74 10.77
CA PRO A 9 5.30 17.93 11.60
C PRO A 9 5.20 17.63 13.09
N LEU A 10 5.73 18.54 13.92
CA LEU A 10 5.81 18.36 15.37
C LEU A 10 4.44 17.99 15.98
N GLY A 11 4.43 16.90 16.76
CA GLY A 11 3.24 16.42 17.46
C GLY A 11 2.46 15.34 16.71
N ILE A 12 2.73 15.15 15.41
CA ILE A 12 2.32 13.98 14.65
C ILE A 12 3.43 12.93 14.75
N GLY A 13 3.10 11.68 15.01
CA GLY A 13 4.12 10.64 15.13
C GLY A 13 3.55 9.23 15.19
N GLY A 14 4.43 8.25 15.00
CA GLY A 14 4.06 6.84 14.88
C GLY A 14 3.94 6.11 16.23
N TYR A 15 4.54 4.93 16.28
CA TYR A 15 4.35 3.95 17.35
C TYR A 15 4.79 4.46 18.73
N ARG A 16 3.96 4.16 19.73
CA ARG A 16 4.30 4.38 21.14
C ARG A 16 5.13 3.20 21.65
N VAL A 17 6.34 3.50 22.07
CA VAL A 17 7.25 2.57 22.75
C VAL A 17 7.43 2.97 24.22
N ASN A 18 7.56 1.99 25.11
CA ASN A 18 7.83 2.15 26.53
C ASN A 18 8.97 1.21 26.97
N LYS A 19 9.34 1.25 28.25
CA LYS A 19 10.47 0.46 28.79
C LYS A 19 10.33 -1.06 28.63
N THR A 20 9.13 -1.58 28.43
CA THR A 20 8.87 -3.03 28.29
C THR A 20 8.53 -3.42 26.86
N SER A 21 8.59 -2.48 25.91
CA SER A 21 8.34 -2.76 24.50
C SER A 21 9.50 -3.56 23.90
N SER A 22 9.16 -4.53 23.05
CA SER A 22 10.12 -5.33 22.28
C SER A 22 9.88 -5.13 20.80
N ILE A 23 10.95 -5.23 20.00
CA ILE A 23 10.88 -5.11 18.54
C ILE A 23 11.12 -6.48 17.95
N LEU A 24 10.17 -6.95 17.13
CA LEU A 24 10.28 -8.19 16.41
C LEU A 24 10.45 -7.88 14.91
N LEU A 25 11.59 -8.27 14.35
CA LEU A 25 11.79 -8.24 12.91
C LEU A 25 11.27 -9.55 12.31
N LYS A 26 10.12 -9.48 11.63
CA LYS A 26 9.44 -10.66 11.09
C LYS A 26 10.10 -11.20 9.82
N SER A 27 10.48 -10.31 8.90
CA SER A 27 11.07 -10.70 7.61
C SER A 27 11.99 -9.61 7.07
N ILE A 28 12.98 -10.04 6.27
CA ILE A 28 13.79 -9.18 5.39
C ILE A 28 13.64 -9.75 3.99
N HIS A 29 13.30 -8.90 3.01
CA HIS A 29 13.08 -9.31 1.63
C HIS A 29 14.34 -9.04 0.80
N TYR A 30 15.04 -10.09 0.40
CA TYR A 30 16.21 -9.99 -0.49
C TYR A 30 15.81 -10.23 -1.94
N ALA A 31 16.30 -9.36 -2.83
CA ALA A 31 16.31 -9.66 -4.26
C ALA A 31 17.34 -10.77 -4.57
N PRO A 32 17.11 -11.61 -5.58
CA PRO A 32 18.05 -12.67 -5.93
C PRO A 32 19.41 -12.11 -6.37
N THR A 33 20.48 -12.81 -6.02
CA THR A 33 21.85 -12.50 -6.44
C THR A 33 22.53 -13.75 -7.00
N ASN A 34 23.35 -13.59 -8.04
CA ASN A 34 24.10 -14.68 -8.68
C ASN A 34 25.50 -14.89 -8.10
N LYS A 35 25.83 -14.20 -7.01
CA LYS A 35 27.13 -14.28 -6.33
C LYS A 35 26.90 -14.44 -4.84
N TYR A 36 27.83 -15.11 -4.16
CA TYR A 36 27.86 -15.13 -2.71
C TYR A 36 28.00 -13.70 -2.16
N ARG A 37 27.16 -13.36 -1.18
CA ARG A 37 27.10 -12.05 -0.52
C ARG A 37 26.81 -12.26 0.96
N LEU A 38 27.48 -11.48 1.79
CA LEU A 38 27.12 -11.29 3.20
C LEU A 38 26.25 -10.04 3.30
N ASP A 39 25.23 -10.09 4.14
CA ASP A 39 24.38 -8.95 4.47
C ASP A 39 24.53 -8.60 5.95
N SER A 40 24.56 -7.31 6.25
CA SER A 40 24.55 -6.76 7.61
C SER A 40 23.58 -5.57 7.66
N SER A 41 22.38 -5.76 7.11
CA SER A 41 21.31 -4.76 7.14
C SER A 41 20.95 -4.38 8.57
N TYR A 42 20.67 -3.11 8.79
CA TYR A 42 20.28 -2.57 10.09
C TYR A 42 19.10 -1.61 9.94
N ILE A 43 18.38 -1.41 11.04
CA ILE A 43 17.32 -0.40 11.16
C ILE A 43 17.77 0.64 12.18
N ASN A 44 17.62 1.92 11.83
CA ASN A 44 17.80 3.02 12.78
C ASN A 44 16.45 3.35 13.41
N ILE A 45 16.44 3.49 14.74
CA ILE A 45 15.25 3.84 15.49
C ILE A 45 15.49 5.18 16.16
N PHE A 46 14.66 6.15 15.81
CA PHE A 46 14.72 7.49 16.36
C PHE A 46 13.57 7.68 17.35
N TYR A 47 13.90 8.17 18.54
CA TYR A 47 12.92 8.44 19.60
C TYR A 47 12.60 9.92 19.66
N GLY A 48 11.35 10.23 20.01
CA GLY A 48 10.87 11.59 20.22
C GLY A 48 9.90 11.66 21.39
N PRO A 49 9.41 12.87 21.73
CA PRO A 49 8.35 13.02 22.71
C PRO A 49 7.09 12.26 22.26
N LYS A 50 6.23 11.90 23.23
CA LYS A 50 4.95 11.24 22.94
C LYS A 50 4.16 12.09 21.92
N PRO A 51 3.72 11.52 20.79
CA PRO A 51 2.95 12.28 19.81
C PRO A 51 1.60 12.69 20.42
N LYS A 52 1.17 13.92 20.11
CA LYS A 52 -0.19 14.38 20.43
C LYS A 52 -1.20 13.74 19.48
N ARG A 53 -0.75 13.41 18.26
CA ARG A 53 -1.56 12.85 17.18
C ARG A 53 -0.89 11.60 16.60
N PRO A 54 -1.32 10.39 17.00
CA PRO A 54 -0.73 9.15 16.51
C PRO A 54 -1.14 8.86 15.07
N ILE A 55 -0.20 8.36 14.27
CA ILE A 55 -0.42 7.85 12.92
C ILE A 55 -0.84 6.39 12.97
N PHE A 56 -1.80 6.06 12.11
CA PHE A 56 -2.25 4.71 11.84
C PHE A 56 -1.97 4.34 10.40
N GLU A 57 -1.84 3.05 10.16
CA GLU A 57 -1.72 2.48 8.82
C GLU A 57 -2.71 1.32 8.70
N THR A 58 -3.33 1.23 7.54
CA THR A 58 -4.16 0.09 7.16
C THR A 58 -4.03 -0.16 5.67
N GLN A 59 -4.64 -1.23 5.18
CA GLN A 59 -4.59 -1.58 3.78
C GLN A 59 -5.88 -2.25 3.30
N LEU A 60 -6.18 -2.08 2.01
CA LEU A 60 -7.22 -2.82 1.28
C LEU A 60 -6.59 -3.93 0.43
N GLY A 61 -7.36 -4.97 0.12
CA GLY A 61 -6.96 -6.06 -0.75
C GLY A 61 -6.17 -7.15 -0.02
N THR A 62 -5.08 -7.66 -0.60
CA THR A 62 -4.31 -8.77 -0.05
C THR A 62 -3.85 -8.47 1.39
N PHE A 63 -4.26 -9.27 2.37
CA PHE A 63 -4.03 -9.07 3.82
C PHE A 63 -4.63 -7.78 4.42
N GLY A 64 -5.56 -7.14 3.70
CA GLY A 64 -6.23 -5.93 4.15
C GLY A 64 -7.55 -6.17 4.86
N ILE A 65 -8.22 -5.07 5.17
CA ILE A 65 -9.54 -5.03 5.80
C ILE A 65 -10.69 -5.29 4.81
N SER A 66 -10.38 -5.54 3.54
CA SER A 66 -11.36 -5.70 2.47
C SER A 66 -11.02 -6.88 1.56
N ASN A 67 -12.05 -7.47 0.98
CA ASN A 67 -11.90 -8.54 0.00
C ASN A 67 -11.50 -7.97 -1.38
N ILE A 68 -10.89 -8.83 -2.19
CA ILE A 68 -10.68 -8.58 -3.62
C ILE A 68 -11.82 -9.27 -4.37
N GLU A 69 -12.42 -8.55 -5.30
CA GLU A 69 -13.55 -9.00 -6.12
C GLU A 69 -13.24 -8.83 -7.62
N PRO A 70 -13.30 -9.92 -8.43
CA PRO A 70 -13.39 -11.33 -8.00
C PRO A 70 -12.17 -11.77 -7.18
N GLU A 71 -12.15 -13.01 -6.65
CA GLU A 71 -10.96 -13.53 -5.97
C GLU A 71 -9.72 -13.42 -6.87
N LEU A 72 -8.56 -13.02 -6.31
CA LEU A 72 -7.33 -12.76 -7.05
C LEU A 72 -6.70 -14.05 -7.62
N ILE A 73 -7.28 -14.51 -8.72
CA ILE A 73 -6.85 -15.67 -9.50
C ILE A 73 -6.58 -15.23 -10.94
N LEU A 74 -5.30 -15.15 -11.28
CA LEU A 74 -4.84 -14.76 -12.61
C LEU A 74 -4.75 -15.98 -13.52
N GLN A 75 -5.71 -16.14 -14.41
CA GLN A 75 -5.71 -17.19 -15.43
C GLN A 75 -4.58 -16.96 -16.46
N PRO A 76 -3.98 -18.03 -17.00
CA PRO A 76 -2.95 -17.90 -18.03
C PRO A 76 -3.50 -17.29 -19.31
N ASN A 77 -2.69 -16.49 -20.00
CA ASN A 77 -3.03 -15.83 -21.27
C ASN A 77 -4.23 -14.88 -21.19
N GLN A 78 -4.46 -14.26 -20.04
CA GLN A 78 -5.54 -13.29 -19.84
C GLN A 78 -5.05 -11.97 -19.24
N ILE A 79 -5.77 -10.90 -19.58
CA ILE A 79 -5.72 -9.63 -18.89
C ILE A 79 -6.99 -9.54 -18.05
N GLN A 80 -6.83 -9.33 -16.75
CA GLN A 80 -7.95 -9.29 -15.79
C GLN A 80 -7.87 -8.06 -14.92
N THR A 81 -9.03 -7.56 -14.49
CA THR A 81 -9.13 -6.41 -13.57
C THR A 81 -9.86 -6.86 -12.32
N PHE A 82 -9.33 -6.45 -11.17
CA PHE A 82 -9.85 -6.75 -9.85
C PHE A 82 -10.16 -5.46 -9.11
N THR A 83 -11.11 -5.55 -8.20
CA THR A 83 -11.55 -4.42 -7.39
C THR A 83 -11.40 -4.76 -5.91
N THR A 84 -11.03 -3.79 -5.09
CA THR A 84 -11.22 -3.87 -3.64
C THR A 84 -11.77 -2.55 -3.13
N LYS A 85 -12.61 -2.61 -2.10
CA LYS A 85 -13.28 -1.42 -1.55
C LYS A 85 -13.51 -1.54 -0.06
N ALA A 86 -13.53 -0.40 0.63
CA ALA A 86 -13.96 -0.31 2.02
C ALA A 86 -14.66 1.02 2.29
N THR A 87 -15.71 0.96 3.09
CA THR A 87 -16.41 2.14 3.61
C THR A 87 -15.85 2.48 4.98
N LEU A 88 -15.44 3.74 5.18
CA LEU A 88 -14.87 4.18 6.44
C LEU A 88 -15.97 4.44 7.49
N ASP A 89 -15.68 4.10 8.74
CA ASP A 89 -16.58 4.25 9.89
C ASP A 89 -16.31 5.52 10.72
N ALA A 90 -15.25 6.26 10.39
CA ALA A 90 -14.85 7.50 11.03
C ALA A 90 -14.25 8.50 10.02
N ASP A 91 -14.25 9.78 10.41
CA ASP A 91 -13.53 10.82 9.66
C ASP A 91 -12.02 10.65 9.84
N ILE A 92 -11.29 10.64 8.73
CA ILE A 92 -9.82 10.52 8.74
C ILE A 92 -9.15 11.63 7.93
N SER A 93 -7.92 11.93 8.33
CA SER A 93 -6.97 12.73 7.55
C SER A 93 -5.98 11.77 6.90
N MET A 94 -6.19 11.46 5.62
CA MET A 94 -5.30 10.58 4.86
C MET A 94 -4.01 11.33 4.50
N LEU A 95 -2.87 10.80 4.93
CA LEU A 95 -1.57 11.45 4.78
C LEU A 95 -0.82 10.95 3.54
N SER A 96 -0.87 9.64 3.30
CA SER A 96 -0.14 9.01 2.21
C SER A 96 -0.85 7.73 1.76
N ILE A 97 -0.52 7.30 0.55
CA ILE A 97 -1.04 6.10 -0.09
C ILE A 97 0.09 5.31 -0.73
N ASN A 98 0.04 4.00 -0.67
CA ASN A 98 1.00 3.10 -1.27
C ASN A 98 0.24 2.03 -2.09
N PRO A 99 0.13 2.21 -3.42
CA PRO A 99 -0.33 1.15 -4.30
C PRO A 99 0.73 0.05 -4.37
N HIS A 100 0.30 -1.21 -4.39
CA HIS A 100 1.21 -2.34 -4.45
C HIS A 100 0.64 -3.48 -5.31
N MET A 101 1.42 -3.86 -6.32
CA MET A 101 1.21 -5.03 -7.19
C MET A 101 2.57 -5.60 -7.58
N HIS A 102 2.63 -6.92 -7.81
CA HIS A 102 3.82 -7.60 -8.29
C HIS A 102 3.94 -7.54 -9.82
N LEU A 103 4.62 -8.52 -10.42
CA LEU A 103 5.16 -8.46 -11.78
C LEU A 103 4.08 -8.39 -12.88
N LEU A 104 2.87 -8.88 -12.61
CA LEU A 104 1.81 -8.88 -13.62
C LEU A 104 0.97 -7.60 -13.60
N GLY A 105 1.14 -6.71 -12.62
CA GLY A 105 0.44 -5.43 -12.55
C GLY A 105 0.67 -4.52 -13.76
N LYS A 106 -0.39 -3.84 -14.23
CA LYS A 106 -0.37 -2.94 -15.39
C LYS A 106 -1.01 -1.58 -15.15
N THR A 107 -2.11 -1.52 -14.42
CA THR A 107 -2.74 -0.25 -14.05
C THR A 107 -3.21 -0.30 -12.62
N PHE A 108 -3.18 0.86 -11.95
CA PHE A 108 -3.67 1.00 -10.59
C PHE A 108 -4.46 2.30 -10.49
N TRP A 109 -5.70 2.23 -10.01
CA TRP A 109 -6.55 3.40 -9.86
C TRP A 109 -7.31 3.34 -8.55
N ALA A 110 -7.25 4.41 -7.75
CA ALA A 110 -8.06 4.55 -6.55
C ALA A 110 -8.72 5.92 -6.48
N PHE A 111 -9.96 5.93 -6.00
CA PHE A 111 -10.74 7.13 -5.68
C PHE A 111 -11.73 6.80 -4.56
N ALA A 112 -12.15 7.82 -3.83
CA ALA A 112 -13.17 7.71 -2.80
C ALA A 112 -14.52 8.23 -3.33
N ILE A 113 -15.62 7.63 -2.91
CA ILE A 113 -17.00 8.09 -3.18
C ILE A 113 -17.61 8.51 -1.85
N LYS A 114 -17.91 9.80 -1.70
CA LYS A 114 -18.55 10.39 -0.52
C LYS A 114 -20.01 9.92 -0.39
N PRO A 115 -20.62 10.01 0.80
CA PRO A 115 -22.05 9.70 0.99
C PRO A 115 -22.99 10.48 0.07
N ASN A 116 -22.61 11.70 -0.34
CA ASN A 116 -23.38 12.53 -1.26
C ASN A 116 -23.19 12.16 -2.74
N GLY A 117 -22.35 11.18 -3.07
CA GLY A 117 -22.05 10.74 -4.42
C GLY A 117 -20.84 11.42 -5.08
N ASP A 118 -20.26 12.46 -4.47
CA ASP A 118 -19.06 13.12 -4.98
C ASP A 118 -17.84 12.20 -4.94
N THR A 119 -16.88 12.45 -5.81
CA THR A 119 -15.63 11.68 -5.85
C THR A 119 -14.43 12.47 -5.32
N ILE A 120 -13.52 11.76 -4.66
CA ILE A 120 -12.21 12.28 -4.22
C ILE A 120 -11.14 11.46 -4.97
N PRO A 121 -10.38 12.06 -5.90
CA PRO A 121 -9.31 11.35 -6.58
C PRO A 121 -8.16 11.06 -5.60
N LEU A 122 -7.65 9.83 -5.59
CA LEU A 122 -6.51 9.45 -4.72
C LEU A 122 -5.25 9.18 -5.55
N ILE A 123 -5.32 8.23 -6.50
CA ILE A 123 -4.18 7.92 -7.37
C ILE A 123 -4.64 7.29 -8.67
N LYS A 124 -3.91 7.58 -9.77
CA LYS A 124 -4.15 6.94 -11.07
C LYS A 124 -2.83 6.69 -11.80
N ILE A 125 -2.41 5.44 -11.82
CA ILE A 125 -1.21 4.95 -12.51
C ILE A 125 -1.66 4.21 -13.76
N ARG A 126 -1.46 4.83 -14.93
CA ARG A 126 -1.88 4.27 -16.23
C ARG A 126 -0.93 3.21 -16.78
N LYS A 127 0.32 3.21 -16.32
CA LYS A 127 1.38 2.28 -16.72
C LYS A 127 2.16 1.92 -15.47
N TRP A 128 1.68 0.91 -14.75
CA TRP A 128 2.31 0.42 -13.54
C TRP A 128 3.73 -0.09 -13.84
N ASP A 129 4.65 0.24 -12.95
CA ASP A 129 5.99 -0.34 -12.89
C ASP A 129 6.13 -1.02 -11.53
N PHE A 130 6.62 -2.26 -11.52
CA PHE A 130 6.83 -3.04 -10.30
C PHE A 130 7.73 -2.31 -9.29
N ASN A 131 8.65 -1.46 -9.76
CA ASN A 131 9.56 -0.73 -8.91
C ASN A 131 8.88 0.46 -8.19
N TRP A 132 7.65 0.85 -8.57
CA TRP A 132 6.93 2.00 -8.01
C TRP A 132 6.10 1.67 -6.76
N GLN A 133 6.62 0.80 -5.91
CA GLN A 133 6.02 0.45 -4.63
C GLN A 133 6.46 1.44 -3.54
N TYR A 134 6.04 2.70 -3.66
CA TYR A 134 6.37 3.79 -2.75
C TYR A 134 5.14 4.34 -2.02
N TYR A 135 5.36 4.96 -0.87
CA TYR A 135 4.36 5.84 -0.27
C TYR A 135 4.38 7.18 -0.99
N TYR A 136 3.25 7.50 -1.63
CA TYR A 136 2.95 8.81 -2.18
C TYR A 136 2.30 9.64 -1.07
N THR A 137 3.06 10.57 -0.51
CA THR A 137 2.58 11.48 0.53
C THR A 137 1.93 12.70 -0.12
N PHE A 138 0.71 13.02 0.31
CA PHE A 138 0.03 14.22 -0.15
C PHE A 138 0.76 15.47 0.38
N GLU A 139 0.60 16.60 -0.31
CA GLU A 139 1.14 17.87 0.20
C GLU A 139 0.40 18.32 1.47
N HIS A 140 -0.92 18.13 1.46
CA HIS A 140 -1.79 18.33 2.61
C HIS A 140 -2.62 17.08 2.86
N PRO A 141 -2.94 16.74 4.13
CA PRO A 141 -3.85 15.66 4.43
C PRO A 141 -5.18 15.80 3.69
N ILE A 142 -5.65 14.70 3.11
CA ILE A 142 -6.97 14.65 2.48
C ILE A 142 -7.99 14.22 3.51
N LYS A 143 -8.97 15.09 3.79
CA LYS A 143 -10.13 14.72 4.61
C LYS A 143 -10.96 13.68 3.87
N ILE A 144 -11.16 12.53 4.51
CA ILE A 144 -12.12 11.53 4.08
C ILE A 144 -13.16 11.40 5.19
N GLU A 145 -14.39 11.83 4.90
CA GLU A 145 -15.50 11.78 5.85
C GLU A 145 -16.01 10.35 6.05
N LYS A 146 -16.54 10.07 7.25
CA LYS A 146 -17.25 8.85 7.58
C LYS A 146 -18.31 8.51 6.54
N GLY A 147 -18.43 7.23 6.20
CA GLY A 147 -19.34 6.73 5.18
C GLY A 147 -18.80 6.86 3.76
N THR A 148 -17.66 7.52 3.56
CA THR A 148 -16.96 7.50 2.27
C THR A 148 -16.45 6.10 1.96
N THR A 149 -16.65 5.66 0.72
CA THR A 149 -16.14 4.36 0.24
C THR A 149 -14.93 4.56 -0.65
N ILE A 150 -13.79 4.02 -0.24
CA ILE A 150 -12.58 3.95 -1.06
C ILE A 150 -12.74 2.80 -2.04
N ASN A 151 -12.59 3.07 -3.34
CA ASN A 151 -12.65 2.08 -4.41
C ASN A 151 -11.29 2.01 -5.11
N VAL A 152 -10.79 0.80 -5.29
CA VAL A 152 -9.47 0.53 -5.87
C VAL A 152 -9.60 -0.50 -6.97
N PHE A 153 -8.99 -0.23 -8.12
CA PHE A 153 -8.98 -1.07 -9.30
C PHE A 153 -7.54 -1.37 -9.70
N GLY A 154 -7.26 -2.65 -9.95
CA GLY A 154 -5.96 -3.13 -10.42
C GLY A 154 -6.13 -4.00 -11.65
N THR A 155 -5.44 -3.66 -12.74
CA THR A 155 -5.39 -4.51 -13.95
C THR A 155 -4.07 -5.26 -14.00
N PHE A 156 -4.15 -6.55 -14.33
CA PHE A 156 -3.02 -7.47 -14.42
C PHE A 156 -2.99 -8.14 -15.79
N ASP A 157 -1.78 -8.40 -16.30
CA ASP A 157 -1.54 -9.01 -17.60
C ASP A 157 -0.70 -10.28 -17.43
N ASN A 158 -1.39 -11.43 -17.43
CA ASN A 158 -0.79 -12.76 -17.37
C ASN A 158 -0.68 -13.38 -18.77
N THR A 159 -0.42 -12.57 -19.80
CA THR A 159 -0.18 -13.05 -21.17
C THR A 159 1.29 -13.31 -21.45
N ASN A 160 1.56 -14.04 -22.54
CA ASN A 160 2.90 -14.24 -23.07
C ASN A 160 3.51 -12.96 -23.67
N LYS A 161 2.71 -11.91 -23.85
CA LYS A 161 3.16 -10.60 -24.34
C LYS A 161 3.70 -9.72 -23.22
N ASN A 162 3.44 -10.05 -21.96
CA ASN A 162 4.00 -9.33 -20.82
C ASN A 162 5.46 -9.76 -20.61
N PRO A 163 6.46 -8.89 -20.87
CA PRO A 163 7.86 -9.24 -20.67
C PRO A 163 8.22 -9.47 -19.19
N ASN A 164 7.39 -8.97 -18.26
CA ASN A 164 7.57 -9.17 -16.83
C ASN A 164 6.91 -10.47 -16.33
N ASN A 165 6.25 -11.24 -17.19
CA ASN A 165 5.65 -12.51 -16.77
C ASN A 165 6.77 -13.47 -16.34
N PRO A 166 6.80 -13.94 -15.08
CA PRO A 166 7.84 -14.84 -14.60
C PRO A 166 7.70 -16.26 -15.16
N ASN A 167 6.61 -16.56 -15.88
CA ASN A 167 6.33 -17.88 -16.43
C ASN A 167 6.34 -17.85 -17.96
N SER A 168 7.07 -18.79 -18.57
CA SER A 168 7.03 -19.07 -20.01
C SER A 168 6.89 -20.59 -20.22
N PRO A 169 5.73 -21.09 -20.68
CA PRO A 169 4.49 -20.34 -21.00
C PRO A 169 3.78 -19.79 -19.75
N PRO A 170 2.85 -18.82 -19.89
CA PRO A 170 2.04 -18.31 -18.78
C PRO A 170 1.29 -19.42 -18.04
N LYS A 171 1.21 -19.29 -16.72
CA LYS A 171 0.55 -20.24 -15.82
C LYS A 171 -0.48 -19.51 -14.95
N LEU A 172 -1.36 -20.25 -14.30
CA LEU A 172 -2.23 -19.69 -13.28
C LEU A 172 -1.39 -19.10 -12.13
N VAL A 173 -1.69 -17.88 -11.72
CA VAL A 173 -1.01 -17.17 -10.62
C VAL A 173 -2.05 -16.73 -9.58
N THR A 174 -1.73 -16.87 -8.31
CA THR A 174 -2.56 -16.43 -7.17
C THR A 174 -1.69 -15.64 -6.18
N GLN A 175 -2.27 -15.25 -5.04
CA GLN A 175 -1.53 -14.66 -3.92
C GLN A 175 -0.66 -15.65 -3.11
N GLY A 176 -0.44 -16.87 -3.61
CA GLY A 176 0.38 -17.88 -2.93
C GLY A 176 -0.24 -18.40 -1.63
N ASP A 177 0.60 -18.90 -0.72
CA ASP A 177 0.21 -19.35 0.63
C ASP A 177 0.05 -18.18 1.63
N GLY A 178 -0.52 -17.07 1.15
CA GLY A 178 -0.77 -15.87 1.93
C GLY A 178 0.48 -15.36 2.65
N ILE A 179 0.36 -15.10 3.96
CA ILE A 179 1.43 -14.44 4.74
C ILE A 179 2.74 -15.24 4.81
N LYS A 180 2.73 -16.51 4.40
CA LYS A 180 3.91 -17.38 4.35
C LYS A 180 4.70 -17.24 3.05
N SER A 181 4.12 -16.60 2.01
CA SER A 181 4.77 -16.42 0.73
C SER A 181 4.54 -15.01 0.19
N MET A 182 5.63 -14.26 -0.02
CA MET A 182 5.60 -12.90 -0.55
C MET A 182 6.46 -12.81 -1.82
N LYS A 183 6.46 -13.88 -2.63
CA LYS A 183 7.31 -13.96 -3.83
C LYS A 183 6.75 -13.04 -4.90
N SER A 184 7.61 -12.30 -5.58
CA SER A 184 7.21 -11.46 -6.72
C SER A 184 6.68 -12.28 -7.91
N THR A 185 6.87 -13.60 -7.91
CA THR A 185 6.33 -14.53 -8.91
C THR A 185 4.91 -15.00 -8.61
N GLU A 186 4.46 -14.81 -7.38
CA GLU A 186 3.04 -14.80 -6.99
C GLU A 186 2.52 -13.36 -7.11
N GLU A 187 1.25 -13.12 -6.85
CA GLU A 187 0.67 -11.79 -7.04
C GLU A 187 0.14 -11.18 -5.74
N MET A 188 0.13 -9.84 -5.68
CA MET A 188 -0.56 -9.10 -4.62
C MET A 188 -1.34 -7.95 -5.23
N PHE A 189 -2.41 -7.56 -4.55
CA PHE A 189 -3.14 -6.35 -4.88
C PHE A 189 -3.46 -5.62 -3.58
N GLN A 190 -2.72 -4.56 -3.28
CA GLN A 190 -2.90 -3.81 -2.04
C GLN A 190 -3.00 -2.31 -2.29
N PHE A 191 -3.82 -1.66 -1.47
CA PHE A 191 -3.84 -0.22 -1.32
C PHE A 191 -3.62 0.11 0.16
N ILE A 192 -2.36 0.38 0.49
CA ILE A 192 -1.95 0.75 1.84
C ILE A 192 -2.10 2.26 1.99
N PHE A 193 -2.52 2.75 3.15
CA PHE A 193 -2.56 4.18 3.42
C PHE A 193 -2.32 4.49 4.88
N THR A 194 -1.69 5.63 5.13
CA THR A 194 -1.46 6.15 6.48
C THR A 194 -2.43 7.29 6.76
N TYR A 195 -2.94 7.37 7.98
CA TYR A 195 -3.95 8.36 8.35
C TYR A 195 -3.89 8.76 9.83
N LEU A 196 -4.58 9.87 10.14
CA LEU A 196 -4.89 10.33 11.49
C LEU A 196 -6.41 10.34 11.68
N PRO A 197 -6.91 10.24 12.93
CA PRO A 197 -8.24 10.75 13.25
C PRO A 197 -8.31 12.23 12.86
N TYR A 198 -9.33 12.58 12.08
CA TYR A 198 -9.49 13.91 11.53
C TYR A 198 -9.66 14.97 12.64
N GLN A 199 -9.02 16.12 12.47
CA GLN A 199 -9.28 17.34 13.23
C GLN A 199 -9.48 18.52 12.26
N ALA A 200 -10.31 19.48 12.66
CA ALA A 200 -10.57 20.65 11.83
C ALA A 200 -9.26 21.44 11.57
N GLY A 201 -8.96 21.68 10.30
CA GLY A 201 -7.76 22.42 9.87
C GLY A 201 -6.59 21.52 9.48
N ASP A 202 -6.74 20.20 9.51
CA ASP A 202 -5.72 19.26 9.04
C ASP A 202 -5.32 19.48 7.59
N GLU A 203 -6.24 19.92 6.75
CA GLU A 203 -6.01 20.23 5.34
C GLU A 203 -5.05 21.40 5.13
N LYS A 204 -4.68 22.12 6.20
CA LYS A 204 -3.69 23.21 6.20
C LYS A 204 -2.30 22.75 6.62
N ILE A 205 -2.14 21.50 7.07
CA ILE A 205 -0.84 20.96 7.49
C ILE A 205 -0.04 20.66 6.23
N ASN A 206 1.15 21.25 6.09
CA ASN A 206 2.09 20.87 5.04
C ASN A 206 2.88 19.63 5.48
N LEU A 207 2.79 18.54 4.72
CA LEU A 207 3.49 17.28 5.00
C LEU A 207 4.86 17.17 4.32
N LYS A 208 5.21 18.14 3.46
CA LYS A 208 6.49 18.16 2.71
C LYS A 208 7.51 19.16 3.27
N GLU A 209 7.15 19.92 4.31
CA GLU A 209 8.01 20.85 5.03
C GLU A 209 8.72 20.20 6.22
#